data_AF-A0A4Q7DUA3-F1
#
_entry.id   AF-A0A4Q7DUA3-F1
#
_cell.length_a   1.000
_cell.length_b   1.000
_cell.length_c   1.000
_cell.angle_alpha   90.00
_cell.angle_beta   90.00
_cell.angle_gamma   90.00
#
_symmetry.space_group_name_H-M   'P 1'
#
loop_
_entity.id
_entity.type
_entity.pdbx_description
1 polymer ?
#
loop_
_entity_poly.entity_id
_entity_poly.type
_entity_poly.pdbx_seq_one_letter_code
_entity_poly.pdbx_strand_id
1 'polypeptide(L)'
;MNFDIVVVGAGASGISAALTASECGAKVALLEKGDKFGGSGMFGAQGLFAVESRAQKEAGVKYSLKDAYEEIINYTHHSSNALMVKAILEESAATIDWMAESGLETELVTNTQEVHQEHPRTYHQFIDKFNGFKRVMNKFLENGGVLMTETSAEKIVQEQGKVTAVKANRKGEEITLETKAVILADGGFVGNKDEIKRTLAIDPDDLYSMGEQKATGDGLQILKEAGGVSDYKRIFENHAATVYSKTDPKWHNASLFDLTNIPLLWVNREGKRFTNEDVVYDFALWGDSVYQIGGYYYFLFDQATVDYLRQQALDWTSSFERTFCLLDKKPMTYQVGPYPQLDQDLNEGISQGAVFKADSIQKLAEKIAVDPANLTATVNRYNELVVEGKDMDLYKDDRFMTLLVKEGPFYAVRANSTTLGTVGGALVNEHFEALNVKRQVIDGIYAVGNDASGLYDSSYPTIEGLSNAFAWNSGRIAGRYASAYAAMN
;
A
#
# COMPACT_ATOMS: atom_id res chain seq x y z
N MET A 1 16.80 -22.07 -23.02
CA MET A 1 17.85 -21.05 -22.78
C MET A 1 18.39 -21.28 -21.39
N ASN A 2 19.71 -21.16 -21.17
CA ASN A 2 20.32 -21.47 -19.87
C ASN A 2 20.67 -20.20 -19.08
N PHE A 3 20.24 -20.15 -17.82
CA PHE A 3 20.45 -19.08 -16.84
C PHE A 3 20.86 -19.70 -15.50
N ASP A 4 21.55 -18.96 -14.64
CA ASP A 4 21.78 -19.41 -13.26
C ASP A 4 20.52 -19.18 -12.42
N ILE A 5 19.84 -18.05 -12.66
CA ILE A 5 18.67 -17.59 -11.91
C ILE A 5 17.62 -17.03 -12.88
N VAL A 6 16.35 -17.39 -12.63
CA VAL A 6 15.19 -16.76 -13.26
C VAL A 6 14.41 -15.98 -12.20
N VAL A 7 14.18 -14.69 -12.45
CA VAL A 7 13.37 -13.82 -11.60
C VAL A 7 12.01 -13.58 -12.27
N VAL A 8 10.92 -13.79 -11.55
CA VAL A 8 9.55 -13.69 -12.07
C VAL A 8 8.89 -12.41 -11.54
N GLY A 9 8.67 -11.43 -12.41
CA GLY A 9 8.09 -10.13 -12.09
C GLY A 9 9.15 -9.02 -12.11
N ALA A 10 8.94 -7.97 -12.91
CA ALA A 10 9.88 -6.85 -13.04
C ALA A 10 9.42 -5.59 -12.27
N GLY A 11 8.89 -5.80 -11.06
CA GLY A 11 8.65 -4.73 -10.07
C GLY A 11 9.92 -4.37 -9.29
N ALA A 12 9.80 -3.49 -8.28
CA ALA A 12 10.93 -3.08 -7.44
C ALA A 12 11.72 -4.28 -6.85
N SER A 13 11.02 -5.26 -6.28
CA SER A 13 11.66 -6.45 -5.70
C SER A 13 12.38 -7.29 -6.75
N GLY A 14 11.74 -7.59 -7.88
CA GLY A 14 12.36 -8.37 -8.95
C GLY A 14 13.54 -7.67 -9.64
N ILE A 15 13.44 -6.35 -9.87
CA ILE A 15 14.55 -5.55 -10.41
C ILE A 15 15.74 -5.58 -9.44
N SER A 16 15.47 -5.37 -8.15
CA SER A 16 16.52 -5.39 -7.12
C SER A 16 17.20 -6.75 -6.99
N ALA A 17 16.43 -7.84 -7.06
CA ALA A 17 16.95 -9.20 -7.05
C ALA A 17 17.78 -9.50 -8.29
N ALA A 18 17.29 -9.13 -9.47
CA ALA A 18 17.96 -9.40 -10.73
C ALA A 18 19.28 -8.63 -10.88
N LEU A 19 19.30 -7.35 -10.50
CA LEU A 19 20.53 -6.56 -10.51
C LEU A 19 21.53 -7.05 -9.47
N THR A 20 21.09 -7.31 -8.23
CA THR A 20 21.99 -7.82 -7.17
C THR A 20 22.60 -9.17 -7.56
N ALA A 21 21.79 -10.06 -8.14
CA ALA A 21 22.26 -11.35 -8.61
C ALA A 21 23.29 -11.23 -9.75
N SER A 22 23.07 -10.31 -10.70
CA SER A 22 24.02 -10.07 -11.80
C SER A 22 25.32 -9.41 -11.32
N GLU A 23 25.26 -8.52 -10.33
CA GLU A 23 26.45 -7.96 -9.65
C GLU A 23 27.24 -9.05 -8.89
N CYS A 24 26.58 -10.11 -8.43
CA CYS A 24 27.24 -11.30 -7.88
C CYS A 24 27.78 -12.26 -8.97
N GLY A 25 27.66 -11.91 -10.25
CA GLY A 25 28.18 -12.68 -11.38
C GLY A 25 27.25 -13.77 -11.93
N ALA A 26 26.00 -13.86 -11.46
CA ALA A 26 25.03 -14.82 -11.98
C ALA A 26 24.48 -14.38 -13.35
N LYS A 27 24.23 -15.35 -14.24
CA LYS A 27 23.49 -15.11 -15.48
C LYS A 27 21.98 -15.12 -15.20
N VAL A 28 21.34 -13.96 -15.33
CA VAL A 28 19.96 -13.77 -14.87
C VAL A 28 18.99 -13.49 -16.02
N ALA A 29 17.84 -14.16 -16.01
CA ALA A 29 16.66 -13.75 -16.76
C ALA A 29 15.64 -13.09 -15.83
N LEU A 30 15.13 -11.93 -16.21
CA LEU A 30 14.04 -11.22 -15.53
C LEU A 30 12.79 -11.24 -16.40
N LEU A 31 11.73 -11.88 -15.92
CA LEU A 31 10.47 -12.05 -16.67
C LEU A 31 9.47 -10.97 -16.25
N GLU A 32 8.75 -10.43 -17.23
CA GLU A 32 7.66 -9.48 -17.02
C GLU A 32 6.51 -9.86 -17.94
N LYS A 33 5.33 -10.13 -17.39
CA LYS A 33 4.18 -10.55 -18.20
C LYS A 33 3.55 -9.43 -19.02
N GLY A 34 3.70 -8.17 -18.57
CA GLY A 34 3.30 -7.00 -19.32
C GLY A 34 4.33 -6.60 -20.39
N ASP A 35 4.01 -5.55 -21.14
CA ASP A 35 4.92 -4.96 -22.13
C ASP A 35 5.98 -4.03 -21.51
N LYS A 36 5.84 -3.70 -20.22
CA LYS A 36 6.67 -2.75 -19.47
C LYS A 36 6.98 -3.24 -18.06
N PHE A 37 8.21 -2.99 -17.64
CA PHE A 37 8.68 -3.19 -16.27
C PHE A 37 8.25 -2.04 -15.35
N GLY A 38 8.45 -2.24 -14.05
CA GLY A 38 8.35 -1.23 -12.99
C GLY A 38 7.33 -1.57 -11.91
N GLY A 39 6.17 -2.10 -12.31
CA GLY A 39 5.07 -2.47 -11.41
C GLY A 39 4.66 -1.36 -10.43
N SER A 40 4.04 -1.73 -9.30
CA SER A 40 3.68 -0.79 -8.23
C SER A 40 4.87 0.00 -7.68
N GLY A 41 6.08 -0.58 -7.70
CA GLY A 41 7.28 0.08 -7.20
C GLY A 41 7.66 1.35 -7.98
N MET A 42 7.52 1.34 -9.30
CA MET A 42 7.83 2.52 -10.13
C MET A 42 6.65 3.50 -10.21
N PHE A 43 5.42 2.99 -10.31
CA PHE A 43 4.25 3.82 -10.59
C PHE A 43 3.51 4.28 -9.33
N GLY A 44 3.47 3.46 -8.27
CA GLY A 44 2.73 3.74 -7.03
C GLY A 44 3.58 4.30 -5.90
N ALA A 45 4.82 3.82 -5.72
CA ALA A 45 5.66 4.28 -4.62
C ALA A 45 6.37 5.62 -4.93
N GLN A 46 6.63 6.41 -3.88
CA GLN A 46 7.35 7.70 -3.97
C GLN A 46 8.72 7.66 -3.30
N GLY A 47 9.02 6.64 -2.50
CA GLY A 47 10.24 6.54 -1.71
C GLY A 47 10.22 5.28 -0.87
N LEU A 48 11.19 5.15 0.03
CA LEU A 48 11.32 3.98 0.91
C LEU A 48 11.85 4.37 2.28
N PHE A 49 11.55 3.50 3.25
CA PHE A 49 12.10 3.55 4.58
C PHE A 49 13.60 3.16 4.58
N ALA A 50 14.39 3.85 5.39
CA ALA A 50 15.67 3.32 5.89
C ALA A 50 15.95 3.78 7.32
N VAL A 51 16.80 3.03 8.01
CA VAL A 51 17.30 3.35 9.35
C VAL A 51 18.83 3.41 9.35
N GLU A 52 19.40 4.36 10.08
CA GLU A 52 20.84 4.63 10.15
C GLU A 52 21.54 4.88 8.80
N SER A 53 20.81 5.41 7.81
CA SER A 53 21.39 5.84 6.53
C SER A 53 22.42 6.96 6.71
N ARG A 54 23.30 7.15 5.72
CA ARG A 54 24.26 8.27 5.72
C ARG A 54 23.54 9.63 5.85
N ALA A 55 22.46 9.82 5.10
CA ALA A 55 21.67 11.05 5.17
C ALA A 55 21.06 11.27 6.55
N GLN A 56 20.57 10.22 7.23
CA GLN A 56 20.05 10.30 8.60
C GLN A 56 21.15 10.69 9.60
N LYS A 57 22.33 10.09 9.48
CA LYS A 57 23.50 10.38 10.32
C LYS A 57 23.97 11.83 10.15
N GLU A 58 24.11 12.29 8.90
CA GLU A 58 24.49 13.67 8.57
C GLU A 58 23.45 14.68 9.09
N ALA A 59 22.17 14.32 9.02
CA ALA A 59 21.08 15.16 9.50
C ALA A 59 20.81 15.04 11.01
N GLY A 60 21.65 14.30 11.75
CA GLY A 60 21.58 14.15 13.21
C GLY A 60 20.35 13.40 13.73
N VAL A 61 19.71 12.56 12.89
CA VAL A 61 18.53 11.79 13.28
C VAL A 61 18.91 10.74 14.33
N LYS A 62 18.21 10.76 15.46
CA LYS A 62 18.39 9.80 16.57
C LYS A 62 17.29 8.74 16.50
N TYR A 63 17.49 7.77 15.63
CA TYR A 63 16.62 6.61 15.49
C TYR A 63 17.48 5.43 15.04
N SER A 64 17.69 4.51 15.97
CA SER A 64 18.60 3.39 15.77
C SER A 64 17.89 2.20 15.15
N LEU A 65 18.67 1.24 14.65
CA LEU A 65 18.15 -0.04 14.22
C LEU A 65 17.33 -0.74 15.33
N LYS A 66 17.76 -0.60 16.59
CA LYS A 66 17.06 -1.15 17.75
C LYS A 66 15.67 -0.51 17.89
N ASP A 67 15.58 0.82 17.78
CA ASP A 67 14.32 1.54 17.92
C ASP A 67 13.33 1.08 16.84
N ALA A 68 13.78 1.01 15.58
CA ALA A 68 12.97 0.52 14.47
C ALA A 68 12.53 -0.94 14.63
N TYR A 69 13.42 -1.79 15.14
CA TYR A 69 13.11 -3.19 15.41
C TYR A 69 12.05 -3.32 16.50
N GLU A 70 12.22 -2.62 17.62
CA GLU A 70 11.26 -2.63 18.73
C GLU A 70 9.90 -2.07 18.30
N GLU A 71 9.88 -1.00 17.51
CA GLU A 71 8.64 -0.41 16.98
C GLU A 71 7.87 -1.41 16.11
N ILE A 72 8.52 -2.04 15.12
CA ILE A 72 7.86 -2.99 14.21
C ILE A 72 7.37 -4.22 14.98
N ILE A 73 8.21 -4.80 15.85
CA ILE A 73 7.87 -6.03 16.58
C ILE A 73 6.74 -5.78 17.59
N ASN A 74 6.72 -4.62 18.25
CA ASN A 74 5.62 -4.25 19.14
C ASN A 74 4.33 -3.98 18.37
N TYR A 75 4.41 -3.25 17.25
CA TYR A 75 3.26 -2.94 16.39
C TYR A 75 2.56 -4.21 15.90
N THR A 76 3.35 -5.23 15.51
CA THR A 76 2.81 -6.50 15.00
C THR A 76 2.57 -7.53 16.09
N HIS A 77 2.53 -7.13 17.37
CA HIS A 77 2.28 -8.01 18.51
C HIS A 77 3.18 -9.27 18.51
N HIS A 78 4.46 -9.11 18.13
CA HIS A 78 5.44 -10.18 17.96
C HIS A 78 5.07 -11.27 16.94
N SER A 79 4.10 -11.01 16.07
CA SER A 79 3.63 -11.95 15.06
C SER A 79 4.55 -11.95 13.81
N SER A 80 5.27 -10.86 13.54
CA SER A 80 6.27 -10.81 12.47
C SER A 80 7.44 -11.77 12.71
N ASN A 81 8.07 -12.23 11.62
CA ASN A 81 9.32 -12.96 11.69
C ASN A 81 10.45 -12.01 12.14
N ALA A 82 10.84 -12.14 13.40
CA ALA A 82 11.88 -11.32 14.03
C ALA A 82 13.21 -11.30 13.28
N LEU A 83 13.66 -12.44 12.73
CA LEU A 83 14.92 -12.48 11.98
C LEU A 83 14.80 -11.75 10.65
N MET A 84 13.65 -11.87 9.97
CA MET A 84 13.37 -11.15 8.74
C MET A 84 13.28 -9.64 8.98
N VAL A 85 12.57 -9.20 10.02
CA VAL A 85 12.49 -7.76 10.39
C VAL A 85 13.90 -7.21 10.57
N LYS A 86 14.73 -7.90 11.36
CA LYS A 86 16.12 -7.51 11.58
C LYS A 86 16.92 -7.45 10.27
N ALA A 87 16.82 -8.48 9.42
CA ALA A 87 17.54 -8.52 8.14
C ALA A 87 17.16 -7.36 7.21
N ILE A 88 15.87 -7.01 7.12
CA ILE A 88 15.38 -5.88 6.31
C ILE A 88 15.90 -4.54 6.86
N LEU A 89 15.90 -4.36 8.18
CA LEU A 89 16.40 -3.14 8.81
C LEU A 89 17.92 -2.99 8.63
N GLU A 90 18.68 -4.06 8.83
CA GLU A 90 20.14 -4.09 8.64
C GLU A 90 20.55 -3.78 7.19
N GLU A 91 19.74 -4.21 6.22
CA GLU A 91 19.99 -3.95 4.79
C GLU A 91 19.65 -2.50 4.38
N SER A 92 18.70 -1.86 5.07
CA SER A 92 18.02 -0.67 4.56
C SER A 92 18.93 0.52 4.23
N ALA A 93 19.91 0.83 5.08
CA ALA A 93 20.87 1.91 4.83
C ALA A 93 21.75 1.64 3.60
N ALA A 94 22.26 0.42 3.47
CA ALA A 94 23.10 0.02 2.33
C ALA A 94 22.31 0.00 1.02
N THR A 95 20.99 -0.19 1.09
CA THR A 95 20.11 -0.07 -0.07
C THR A 95 20.02 1.36 -0.59
N ILE A 96 19.96 2.36 0.29
CA ILE A 96 19.95 3.78 -0.12
C ILE A 96 21.23 4.12 -0.92
N ASP A 97 22.40 3.71 -0.42
CA ASP A 97 23.67 4.01 -1.08
C ASP A 97 23.79 3.28 -2.44
N TRP A 98 23.45 2.00 -2.49
CA TRP A 98 23.46 1.22 -3.74
C TRP A 98 22.45 1.71 -4.78
N MET A 99 21.29 2.21 -4.35
CA MET A 99 20.31 2.80 -5.25
C MET A 99 20.91 4.02 -5.94
N ALA A 100 21.58 4.90 -5.17
CA ALA A 100 22.29 6.06 -5.72
C ALA A 100 23.41 5.63 -6.68
N GLU A 101 24.23 4.63 -6.33
CA GLU A 101 25.27 4.07 -7.19
C GLU A 101 24.71 3.43 -8.48
N SER A 102 23.45 2.97 -8.44
CA SER A 102 22.74 2.39 -9.58
C SER A 102 21.90 3.42 -10.35
N GLY A 103 21.97 4.69 -9.96
CA GLY A 103 21.33 5.82 -10.64
C GLY A 103 19.90 6.13 -10.19
N LEU A 104 19.37 5.49 -9.14
CA LEU A 104 18.10 5.84 -8.51
C LEU A 104 18.38 6.56 -7.18
N GLU A 105 18.66 7.85 -7.26
CA GLU A 105 18.97 8.64 -6.06
C GLU A 105 17.72 8.86 -5.18
N THR A 106 17.96 9.12 -3.90
CA THR A 106 16.91 9.48 -2.94
C THR A 106 17.34 10.67 -2.09
N GLU A 107 16.37 11.39 -1.54
CA GLU A 107 16.57 12.42 -0.53
C GLU A 107 15.85 12.07 0.77
N LEU A 108 16.54 12.27 1.91
CA LEU A 108 15.91 12.20 3.22
C LEU A 108 15.01 13.42 3.40
N VAL A 109 13.71 13.18 3.48
CA VAL A 109 12.69 14.22 3.67
C VAL A 109 12.12 14.17 5.08
N THR A 110 11.35 15.20 5.44
CA THR A 110 10.44 15.05 6.57
C THR A 110 9.41 13.98 6.24
N ASN A 111 8.98 13.21 7.24
CA ASN A 111 7.88 12.29 7.06
C ASN A 111 6.68 13.04 6.46
N THR A 112 5.92 12.33 5.65
CA THR A 112 4.92 12.88 4.75
C THR A 112 3.61 13.07 5.49
N GLN A 113 3.08 12.06 6.19
CA GLN A 113 1.81 12.16 6.90
C GLN A 113 1.93 12.93 8.21
N GLU A 114 0.86 13.64 8.59
CA GLU A 114 0.85 14.50 9.78
C GLU A 114 1.20 13.74 11.06
N VAL A 115 0.56 12.60 11.28
CA VAL A 115 0.74 11.79 12.49
C VAL A 115 2.18 11.29 12.66
N HIS A 116 2.99 11.34 11.60
CA HIS A 116 4.38 10.91 11.59
C HIS A 116 5.37 12.10 11.58
N GLN A 117 4.91 13.36 11.61
CA GLN A 117 5.79 14.54 11.59
C GLN A 117 6.72 14.61 12.80
N GLU A 118 6.25 14.13 13.96
CA GLU A 118 7.05 14.04 15.19
C GLU A 118 7.85 12.73 15.29
N HIS A 119 7.59 11.77 14.39
CA HIS A 119 8.39 10.55 14.29
C HIS A 119 9.76 10.89 13.67
N PRO A 120 10.86 10.20 14.06
CA PRO A 120 12.15 10.42 13.44
C PRO A 120 12.11 10.29 11.91
N ARG A 121 12.89 11.14 11.22
CA ARG A 121 12.93 11.11 9.75
C ARG A 121 13.50 9.79 9.25
N THR A 122 12.66 8.98 8.62
CA THR A 122 13.04 7.66 8.07
C THR A 122 12.74 7.50 6.59
N TYR A 123 11.95 8.41 6.03
CA TYR A 123 11.52 8.33 4.64
C TYR A 123 12.52 8.96 3.67
N HIS A 124 12.90 8.17 2.65
CA HIS A 124 13.81 8.57 1.58
C HIS A 124 13.05 8.62 0.26
N GLN A 125 12.75 9.82 -0.22
CA GLN A 125 11.96 10.05 -1.44
C GLN A 125 12.83 9.89 -2.69
N PHE A 126 12.30 9.25 -3.73
CA PHE A 126 13.02 9.09 -5.00
C PHE A 126 13.25 10.42 -5.71
N ILE A 127 14.47 10.63 -6.19
CA ILE A 127 14.85 11.73 -7.08
C ILE A 127 14.79 11.21 -8.52
N ASP A 128 14.12 11.95 -9.42
CA ASP A 128 14.00 11.60 -10.85
C ASP A 128 13.50 10.15 -11.07
N LYS A 129 12.51 9.74 -10.27
CA LYS A 129 12.02 8.35 -10.11
C LYS A 129 11.98 7.55 -11.42
N PHE A 130 11.24 8.02 -12.42
CA PHE A 130 11.03 7.25 -13.65
C PHE A 130 12.30 7.02 -14.46
N ASN A 131 13.23 7.99 -14.49
CA ASN A 131 14.50 7.78 -15.17
C ASN A 131 15.50 7.04 -14.29
N GLY A 132 15.43 7.18 -12.97
CA GLY A 132 16.21 6.38 -12.03
C GLY A 132 15.93 4.87 -12.17
N PHE A 133 14.66 4.48 -12.23
CA PHE A 133 14.29 3.08 -12.53
C PHE A 133 14.85 2.60 -13.87
N LYS A 134 14.85 3.44 -14.91
CA LYS A 134 15.48 3.11 -16.20
C LYS A 134 17.00 2.94 -16.07
N ARG A 135 17.69 3.77 -15.29
CA ARG A 135 19.13 3.66 -15.06
C ARG A 135 19.48 2.35 -14.34
N VAL A 136 18.73 1.99 -13.29
CA VAL A 136 18.86 0.70 -12.59
C VAL A 136 18.65 -0.48 -13.55
N MET A 137 17.60 -0.43 -14.38
CA MET A 137 17.35 -1.47 -15.38
C MET A 137 18.47 -1.54 -16.43
N ASN A 138 18.97 -0.41 -16.91
CA ASN A 138 20.07 -0.38 -17.87
C ASN A 138 21.34 -1.00 -17.28
N LYS A 139 21.67 -0.71 -16.02
CA LYS A 139 22.79 -1.34 -15.32
C LYS A 139 22.64 -2.87 -15.26
N PHE A 140 21.43 -3.37 -15.02
CA PHE A 140 21.16 -4.82 -15.07
C PHE A 140 21.43 -5.41 -16.47
N LEU A 141 21.00 -4.73 -17.53
CA LEU A 141 21.25 -5.15 -18.90
C LEU A 141 22.73 -5.07 -19.29
N GLU A 142 23.45 -4.05 -18.83
CA GLU A 142 24.90 -3.86 -19.03
C GLU A 142 25.72 -4.96 -18.35
N ASN A 143 25.23 -5.50 -17.21
CA ASN A 143 25.79 -6.69 -16.55
C ASN A 143 25.50 -8.00 -17.32
N GLY A 144 24.86 -7.94 -18.49
CA GLY A 144 24.49 -9.12 -19.30
C GLY A 144 23.18 -9.78 -18.88
N GLY A 145 22.39 -9.13 -18.01
CA GLY A 145 21.05 -9.54 -17.65
C GLY A 145 20.09 -9.49 -18.84
N VAL A 146 19.08 -10.37 -18.85
CA VAL A 146 18.09 -10.45 -19.94
C VAL A 146 16.70 -10.13 -19.40
N LEU A 147 16.11 -9.01 -19.82
CA LEU A 147 14.71 -8.70 -19.60
C LEU A 147 13.84 -9.36 -20.68
N MET A 148 12.84 -10.13 -20.27
CA MET A 148 11.84 -10.74 -21.15
C MET A 148 10.44 -10.20 -20.80
N THR A 149 9.99 -9.18 -21.53
CA THR A 149 8.61 -8.69 -21.46
C THR A 149 7.65 -9.63 -22.20
N GLU A 150 6.36 -9.45 -21.97
CA GLU A 150 5.27 -10.29 -22.49
C GLU A 150 5.53 -11.79 -22.23
N THR A 151 6.10 -12.09 -21.07
CA THR A 151 6.53 -13.43 -20.65
C THR A 151 6.01 -13.76 -19.25
N SER A 152 5.06 -14.70 -19.17
CA SER A 152 4.50 -15.19 -17.91
C SER A 152 5.17 -16.51 -17.52
N ALA A 153 5.72 -16.62 -16.30
CA ALA A 153 6.09 -17.93 -15.77
C ALA A 153 4.83 -18.76 -15.49
N GLU A 154 4.90 -20.06 -15.72
CA GLU A 154 3.76 -20.97 -15.54
C GLU A 154 4.06 -22.11 -14.58
N LYS A 155 5.31 -22.59 -14.53
CA LYS A 155 5.68 -23.73 -13.69
C LYS A 155 7.18 -23.79 -13.41
N ILE A 156 7.53 -24.14 -12.17
CA ILE A 156 8.89 -24.57 -11.80
C ILE A 156 9.00 -26.07 -12.05
N VAL A 157 10.04 -26.48 -12.78
CA VAL A 157 10.39 -27.88 -13.02
C VAL A 157 11.44 -28.29 -12.00
N GLN A 158 11.20 -29.40 -11.32
CA GLN A 158 12.11 -29.96 -10.31
C GLN A 158 12.50 -31.39 -10.64
N GLU A 159 13.76 -31.74 -10.42
CA GLU A 159 14.29 -33.10 -10.44
C GLU A 159 14.89 -33.43 -9.08
N GLN A 160 14.45 -34.54 -8.48
CA GLN A 160 14.89 -34.96 -7.13
C GLN A 160 14.74 -33.85 -6.07
N GLY A 161 13.74 -32.99 -6.22
CA GLY A 161 13.46 -31.86 -5.32
C GLY A 161 14.20 -30.56 -5.65
N LYS A 162 15.15 -30.57 -6.58
CA LYS A 162 15.92 -29.38 -7.00
C LYS A 162 15.33 -28.74 -8.25
N VAL A 163 15.32 -27.42 -8.31
CA VAL A 163 14.95 -26.67 -9.52
C VAL A 163 15.91 -26.99 -10.68
N THR A 164 15.35 -27.24 -11.86
CA THR A 164 16.11 -27.44 -13.11
C THR A 164 15.68 -26.54 -14.25
N ALA A 165 14.42 -26.07 -14.23
CA ALA A 165 13.92 -25.15 -15.25
C ALA A 165 12.67 -24.37 -14.79
N VAL A 166 12.34 -23.33 -15.53
CA VAL A 166 11.04 -22.65 -15.52
C VAL A 166 10.40 -22.80 -16.89
N LYS A 167 9.15 -23.29 -16.91
CA LYS A 167 8.27 -23.17 -18.08
C LYS A 167 7.58 -21.81 -18.04
N ALA A 168 7.58 -21.13 -19.18
CA ALA A 168 6.95 -19.83 -19.33
C ALA A 168 6.22 -19.73 -20.67
N ASN A 169 5.24 -18.84 -20.74
CA ASN A 169 4.56 -18.47 -21.97
C ASN A 169 5.04 -17.08 -22.40
N ARG A 170 5.62 -16.99 -23.60
CA ARG A 170 6.04 -15.72 -24.20
C ARG A 170 5.22 -15.46 -25.46
N LYS A 171 4.35 -14.45 -25.42
CA LYS A 171 3.48 -14.07 -26.55
C LYS A 171 2.67 -15.25 -27.14
N GLY A 172 2.22 -16.18 -26.28
CA GLY A 172 1.46 -17.36 -26.67
C GLY A 172 2.30 -18.61 -26.94
N GLU A 173 3.63 -18.50 -26.96
CA GLU A 173 4.53 -19.64 -27.19
C GLU A 173 5.11 -20.17 -25.88
N GLU A 174 5.04 -21.49 -25.66
CA GLU A 174 5.71 -22.15 -24.53
C GLU A 174 7.23 -22.12 -24.75
N ILE A 175 7.95 -21.61 -23.76
CA ILE A 175 9.42 -21.62 -23.70
C ILE A 175 9.89 -22.30 -22.41
N THR A 176 11.08 -22.89 -22.46
CA THR A 176 11.76 -23.46 -21.28
C THR A 176 13.07 -22.74 -21.02
N LEU A 177 13.22 -22.27 -19.78
CA LEU A 177 14.41 -21.62 -19.25
C LEU A 177 15.07 -22.58 -18.26
N GLU A 178 16.20 -23.17 -18.65
CA GLU A 178 17.02 -23.97 -17.73
C GLU A 178 17.60 -23.03 -16.67
N THR A 179 17.45 -23.40 -15.40
CA THR A 179 17.89 -22.57 -14.26
C THR A 179 18.15 -23.41 -13.02
N LYS A 180 19.01 -22.90 -12.13
CA LYS A 180 19.29 -23.52 -10.83
C LYS A 180 18.43 -22.95 -9.72
N ALA A 181 18.03 -21.68 -9.83
CA ALA A 181 17.18 -21.02 -8.85
C ALA A 181 16.12 -20.14 -9.50
N VAL A 182 15.04 -19.89 -8.75
CA VAL A 182 13.92 -19.03 -9.13
C VAL A 182 13.59 -18.08 -7.99
N ILE A 183 13.40 -16.80 -8.31
CA ILE A 183 12.92 -15.78 -7.37
C ILE A 183 11.55 -15.29 -7.83
N LEU A 184 10.52 -15.53 -7.03
CA LEU A 184 9.15 -15.08 -7.26
C LEU A 184 8.97 -13.66 -6.70
N ALA A 185 8.54 -12.74 -7.56
CA ALA A 185 8.50 -11.30 -7.30
C ALA A 185 7.37 -10.60 -8.11
N ASP A 186 6.25 -11.30 -8.36
CA ASP A 186 5.15 -10.84 -9.22
C ASP A 186 4.07 -10.02 -8.50
N GLY A 187 4.18 -9.86 -7.17
CA GLY A 187 3.59 -8.71 -6.46
C GLY A 187 2.24 -8.96 -5.79
N GLY A 188 1.96 -10.19 -5.39
CA GLY A 188 0.71 -10.58 -4.73
C GLY A 188 -0.41 -10.91 -5.71
N PHE A 189 -1.66 -10.74 -5.28
CA PHE A 189 -2.86 -11.25 -5.97
C PHE A 189 -4.02 -10.25 -6.08
N VAL A 190 -3.78 -8.94 -5.85
CA VAL A 190 -4.84 -7.90 -5.88
C VAL A 190 -5.60 -7.81 -7.21
N GLY A 191 -4.95 -8.14 -8.33
CA GLY A 191 -5.56 -8.19 -9.66
C GLY A 191 -6.41 -9.44 -9.92
N ASN A 192 -6.35 -10.45 -9.04
CA ASN A 192 -7.11 -11.69 -9.18
C ASN A 192 -8.45 -11.59 -8.46
N LYS A 193 -9.49 -11.15 -9.18
CA LYS A 193 -10.84 -10.95 -8.62
C LYS A 193 -11.41 -12.20 -7.94
N ASP A 194 -11.13 -13.39 -8.45
CA ASP A 194 -11.65 -14.63 -7.87
C ASP A 194 -10.94 -14.96 -6.56
N GLU A 195 -9.62 -14.73 -6.50
CA GLU A 195 -8.86 -14.93 -5.27
C GLU A 195 -9.19 -13.88 -4.20
N ILE A 196 -9.41 -12.64 -4.61
CA ILE A 196 -9.87 -11.56 -3.74
C ILE A 196 -11.23 -11.93 -3.14
N LYS A 197 -12.19 -12.38 -3.96
CA LYS A 197 -13.51 -12.87 -3.48
C LYS A 197 -13.41 -14.01 -2.48
N ARG A 198 -12.44 -14.90 -2.63
CA ARG A 198 -12.22 -16.02 -1.70
C ARG A 198 -11.55 -15.60 -0.38
N THR A 199 -10.74 -14.55 -0.43
CA THR A 199 -9.93 -14.09 0.71
C THR A 199 -10.70 -13.09 1.59
N LEU A 200 -11.55 -12.26 0.99
CA LEU A 200 -12.28 -11.21 1.71
C LEU A 200 -13.46 -11.76 2.52
N ALA A 201 -13.64 -11.18 3.71
CA ALA A 201 -14.86 -11.31 4.50
C ALA A 201 -15.91 -10.23 4.16
N ILE A 202 -15.58 -9.32 3.23
CA ILE A 202 -16.39 -8.19 2.80
C ILE A 202 -16.68 -8.29 1.30
N ASP A 203 -17.64 -7.50 0.80
CA ASP A 203 -17.91 -7.43 -0.62
C ASP A 203 -16.73 -6.74 -1.36
N PRO A 204 -16.06 -7.39 -2.33
CA PRO A 204 -14.97 -6.78 -3.09
C PRO A 204 -15.40 -5.51 -3.85
N ASP A 205 -16.67 -5.38 -4.23
CA ASP A 205 -17.18 -4.18 -4.92
C ASP A 205 -17.27 -2.96 -3.99
N ASP A 206 -17.08 -3.20 -2.69
CA ASP A 206 -17.03 -2.18 -1.65
C ASP A 206 -15.57 -1.81 -1.28
N LEU A 207 -14.56 -2.41 -1.92
CA LEU A 207 -13.17 -1.94 -1.87
C LEU A 207 -12.79 -1.20 -3.14
N TYR A 208 -11.98 -0.14 -2.99
CA TYR A 208 -11.34 0.52 -4.11
C TYR A 208 -9.89 0.05 -4.24
N SER A 209 -9.53 -0.60 -5.34
CA SER A 209 -8.16 -1.07 -5.56
C SER A 209 -7.38 -0.09 -6.43
N MET A 210 -6.25 0.38 -5.93
CA MET A 210 -5.22 1.12 -6.69
C MET A 210 -4.01 0.24 -7.03
N GLY A 211 -4.05 -1.05 -6.66
CA GLY A 211 -2.93 -1.96 -6.86
C GLY A 211 -2.70 -2.37 -8.31
N GLU A 212 -1.51 -2.92 -8.56
CA GLU A 212 -1.10 -3.42 -9.88
C GLU A 212 -2.02 -4.55 -10.34
N GLN A 213 -2.76 -4.32 -11.43
CA GLN A 213 -3.73 -5.28 -11.95
C GLN A 213 -3.06 -6.53 -12.54
N LYS A 214 -1.77 -6.45 -12.87
CA LYS A 214 -0.96 -7.62 -13.22
C LYS A 214 -0.64 -8.51 -12.01
N ALA A 215 -0.76 -8.07 -10.77
CA ALA A 215 -0.49 -8.94 -9.62
C ALA A 215 -1.65 -9.93 -9.40
N THR A 216 -1.60 -11.09 -10.08
CA THR A 216 -2.68 -12.09 -10.08
C THR A 216 -2.39 -13.33 -9.25
N GLY A 217 -1.27 -13.34 -8.52
CA GLY A 217 -0.84 -14.45 -7.68
C GLY A 217 -0.26 -15.63 -8.46
N ASP A 218 0.32 -15.37 -9.64
CA ASP A 218 0.86 -16.43 -10.51
C ASP A 218 2.04 -17.12 -9.82
N GLY A 219 2.96 -16.32 -9.22
CA GLY A 219 4.08 -16.82 -8.42
C GLY A 219 3.63 -17.61 -7.20
N LEU A 220 2.59 -17.17 -6.49
CA LEU A 220 2.02 -17.90 -5.36
C LEU A 220 1.44 -19.26 -5.78
N GLN A 221 0.79 -19.33 -6.95
CA GLN A 221 0.29 -20.60 -7.50
C GLN A 221 1.45 -21.52 -7.90
N ILE A 222 2.46 -21.00 -8.59
CA ILE A 222 3.68 -21.74 -8.96
C ILE A 222 4.39 -22.28 -7.73
N LEU A 223 4.49 -21.47 -6.66
CA LEU A 223 5.10 -21.87 -5.39
C LEU A 223 4.34 -23.04 -4.75
N LYS A 224 3.00 -22.98 -4.75
CA LYS A 224 2.15 -24.05 -4.23
C LYS A 224 2.40 -25.37 -4.96
N GLU A 225 2.49 -25.32 -6.28
CA GLU A 225 2.77 -26.50 -7.12
C GLU A 225 4.16 -27.09 -6.88
N ALA A 226 5.13 -26.25 -6.52
CA ALA A 226 6.48 -26.66 -6.13
C ALA A 226 6.59 -27.15 -4.67
N GLY A 227 5.47 -27.23 -3.94
CA GLY A 227 5.40 -27.74 -2.56
C GLY A 227 5.58 -26.68 -1.47
N GLY A 228 5.61 -25.40 -1.83
CA GLY A 228 5.68 -24.28 -0.90
C GLY A 228 4.31 -23.90 -0.32
N VAL A 229 4.33 -23.21 0.81
CA VAL A 229 3.13 -22.57 1.36
C VAL A 229 2.91 -21.25 0.63
N SER A 230 1.69 -21.01 0.13
CA SER A 230 1.34 -19.83 -0.68
C SER A 230 0.13 -19.04 -0.17
N ASP A 231 -0.41 -19.42 0.98
CA ASP A 231 -1.57 -18.84 1.65
C ASP A 231 -1.30 -18.43 3.11
N TYR A 232 -0.03 -18.21 3.46
CA TYR A 232 0.36 -17.75 4.78
C TYR A 232 0.22 -16.21 4.89
N LYS A 233 -0.46 -15.71 5.93
CA LYS A 233 -0.55 -14.28 6.28
C LYS A 233 -0.75 -13.34 5.08
N ARG A 234 -1.83 -13.57 4.32
CA ARG A 234 -2.24 -12.67 3.25
C ARG A 234 -2.94 -11.44 3.83
N ILE A 235 -2.39 -10.27 3.56
CA ILE A 235 -2.81 -8.99 4.14
C ILE A 235 -3.16 -8.05 2.99
N PHE A 236 -4.21 -7.25 3.18
CA PHE A 236 -4.52 -6.14 2.28
C PHE A 236 -3.76 -4.90 2.74
N GLU A 237 -3.08 -4.25 1.81
CA GLU A 237 -2.42 -2.96 2.06
C GLU A 237 -3.47 -1.85 2.03
N ASN A 238 -4.40 -1.85 3.00
CA ASN A 238 -5.41 -0.80 3.11
C ASN A 238 -4.73 0.52 3.48
N HIS A 239 -5.13 1.58 2.80
CA HIS A 239 -4.50 2.88 2.92
C HIS A 239 -5.48 3.96 2.44
N ALA A 240 -6.00 4.73 3.39
CA ALA A 240 -7.02 5.76 3.23
C ALA A 240 -8.38 5.22 2.72
N ALA A 241 -9.30 6.15 2.49
CA ALA A 241 -10.52 5.90 1.74
C ALA A 241 -10.69 6.93 0.62
N THR A 242 -11.40 6.52 -0.43
CA THR A 242 -11.59 7.34 -1.64
C THR A 242 -13.08 7.45 -1.97
N VAL A 243 -13.49 8.67 -2.34
CA VAL A 243 -14.77 8.92 -3.01
C VAL A 243 -14.56 8.70 -4.51
N TYR A 244 -15.28 7.75 -5.09
CA TYR A 244 -15.21 7.45 -6.52
C TYR A 244 -16.60 7.17 -7.09
N SER A 245 -16.72 7.28 -8.41
CA SER A 245 -17.94 6.93 -9.14
C SER A 245 -17.89 5.45 -9.55
N LYS A 246 -18.95 4.70 -9.22
CA LYS A 246 -19.09 3.30 -9.69
C LYS A 246 -19.28 3.22 -11.21
N THR A 247 -19.74 4.30 -11.85
CA THR A 247 -19.98 4.36 -13.30
C THR A 247 -18.83 5.02 -14.07
N ASP A 248 -18.05 5.87 -13.41
CA ASP A 248 -16.86 6.51 -13.98
C ASP A 248 -15.67 6.44 -13.01
N PRO A 249 -14.87 5.35 -13.03
CA PRO A 249 -13.74 5.18 -12.11
C PRO A 249 -12.63 6.23 -12.25
N LYS A 250 -12.67 7.09 -13.28
CA LYS A 250 -11.73 8.21 -13.48
C LYS A 250 -12.26 9.53 -12.95
N TRP A 251 -13.53 9.57 -12.56
CA TRP A 251 -14.14 10.76 -11.99
C TRP A 251 -13.42 11.16 -10.70
N HIS A 252 -13.11 12.45 -10.59
CA HIS A 252 -12.45 13.04 -9.45
C HIS A 252 -13.02 14.44 -9.24
N ASN A 253 -13.36 14.77 -7.99
CA ASN A 253 -13.78 16.11 -7.60
C ASN A 253 -12.96 16.56 -6.39
N ALA A 254 -12.26 17.68 -6.51
CA ALA A 254 -11.28 18.14 -5.53
C ALA A 254 -11.93 18.50 -4.18
N SER A 255 -13.05 19.23 -4.19
CA SER A 255 -13.74 19.61 -2.95
C SER A 255 -14.24 18.38 -2.19
N LEU A 256 -14.83 17.40 -2.89
CA LEU A 256 -15.28 16.16 -2.25
C LEU A 256 -14.11 15.31 -1.73
N PHE A 257 -12.99 15.29 -2.47
CA PHE A 257 -11.77 14.63 -2.04
C PHE A 257 -11.23 15.28 -0.75
N ASP A 258 -11.13 16.60 -0.68
CA ASP A 258 -10.70 17.30 0.54
C ASP A 258 -11.63 17.04 1.73
N LEU A 259 -12.95 17.06 1.51
CA LEU A 259 -13.92 16.75 2.57
C LEU A 259 -13.83 15.30 3.07
N THR A 260 -13.34 14.38 2.25
CA THR A 260 -13.07 13.00 2.67
C THR A 260 -11.85 12.91 3.60
N ASN A 261 -10.93 13.87 3.47
CA ASN A 261 -9.64 13.95 4.16
C ASN A 261 -9.71 14.79 5.46
N ILE A 262 -10.91 14.97 6.02
CA ILE A 262 -11.14 15.66 7.29
C ILE A 262 -12.10 14.86 8.18
N PRO A 263 -12.02 15.02 9.51
CA PRO A 263 -12.80 14.21 10.44
C PRO A 263 -14.23 14.77 10.58
N LEU A 264 -15.06 14.66 9.54
CA LEU A 264 -16.51 14.93 9.63
C LEU A 264 -17.23 13.81 10.40
N LEU A 265 -18.55 13.90 10.61
CA LEU A 265 -19.32 12.82 11.23
C LEU A 265 -19.36 11.59 10.31
N TRP A 266 -18.78 10.46 10.72
CA TRP A 266 -18.77 9.23 9.93
C TRP A 266 -19.78 8.21 10.44
N VAL A 267 -20.46 7.53 9.52
CA VAL A 267 -21.39 6.44 9.86
C VAL A 267 -21.16 5.22 8.98
N ASN A 268 -21.31 4.04 9.59
CA ASN A 268 -21.23 2.75 8.92
C ASN A 268 -22.58 2.39 8.24
N ARG A 269 -22.68 1.15 7.73
CA ARG A 269 -23.89 0.61 7.07
C ARG A 269 -25.11 0.49 7.97
N GLU A 270 -24.94 0.56 9.28
CA GLU A 270 -26.03 0.55 10.25
C GLU A 270 -26.50 1.98 10.63
N GLY A 271 -25.84 3.02 10.11
CA GLY A 271 -26.09 4.41 10.51
C GLY A 271 -25.47 4.77 11.86
N LYS A 272 -24.44 4.05 12.31
CA LYS A 272 -23.73 4.27 13.58
C LYS A 272 -22.31 4.77 13.35
N ARG A 273 -21.80 5.62 14.25
CA ARG A 273 -20.36 5.88 14.34
C ARG A 273 -19.61 4.60 14.69
N PHE A 274 -18.35 4.49 14.28
CA PHE A 274 -17.56 3.26 14.42
C PHE A 274 -16.10 3.46 14.82
N THR A 275 -15.57 4.67 14.68
CA THR A 275 -14.19 5.02 15.05
C THR A 275 -14.11 6.50 15.40
N ASN A 276 -13.05 6.89 16.11
CA ASN A 276 -12.63 8.28 16.15
C ASN A 276 -12.27 8.73 14.73
N GLU A 277 -12.97 9.72 14.18
CA GLU A 277 -12.79 10.16 12.80
C GLU A 277 -11.44 10.85 12.55
N ASP A 278 -10.71 11.25 13.60
CA ASP A 278 -9.36 11.82 13.50
C ASP A 278 -8.34 10.79 13.01
N VAL A 279 -8.71 9.51 13.00
CA VAL A 279 -7.93 8.46 12.34
C VAL A 279 -7.65 8.78 10.87
N VAL A 280 -8.44 9.66 10.24
CA VAL A 280 -8.22 10.17 8.86
C VAL A 280 -6.78 10.65 8.60
N TYR A 281 -6.06 11.11 9.63
CA TYR A 281 -4.70 11.61 9.51
C TYR A 281 -3.63 10.52 9.45
N ASP A 282 -3.96 9.26 9.78
CA ASP A 282 -3.11 8.09 9.57
C ASP A 282 -3.75 7.21 8.48
N PHE A 283 -3.18 7.20 7.29
CA PHE A 283 -3.80 6.54 6.15
C PHE A 283 -3.89 5.02 6.31
N ALA A 284 -2.90 4.38 6.94
CA ALA A 284 -2.95 2.94 7.18
C ALA A 284 -4.12 2.61 8.12
N LEU A 285 -4.18 3.30 9.28
CA LEU A 285 -5.22 3.06 10.28
C LEU A 285 -6.61 3.48 9.80
N TRP A 286 -6.71 4.56 9.01
CA TRP A 286 -7.96 4.98 8.40
C TRP A 286 -8.49 3.90 7.46
N GLY A 287 -7.66 3.42 6.52
CA GLY A 287 -8.02 2.35 5.60
C GLY A 287 -8.50 1.10 6.34
N ASP A 288 -7.76 0.68 7.37
CA ASP A 288 -8.14 -0.49 8.17
C ASP A 288 -9.45 -0.29 8.93
N SER A 289 -9.66 0.86 9.57
CA SER A 289 -10.90 1.15 10.30
C SER A 289 -12.14 1.01 9.38
N VAL A 290 -12.00 1.43 8.12
CA VAL A 290 -13.06 1.34 7.11
C VAL A 290 -13.19 -0.08 6.57
N TYR A 291 -12.08 -0.77 6.33
CA TYR A 291 -12.08 -2.19 5.92
C TYR A 291 -12.84 -3.06 6.93
N GLN A 292 -12.59 -2.89 8.24
CA GLN A 292 -13.20 -3.70 9.30
C GLN A 292 -14.74 -3.57 9.38
N ILE A 293 -15.31 -2.44 8.96
CA ILE A 293 -16.77 -2.23 8.96
C ILE A 293 -17.45 -2.63 7.63
N GLY A 294 -16.73 -3.30 6.74
CA GLY A 294 -17.25 -3.74 5.45
C GLY A 294 -16.73 -2.94 4.25
N GLY A 295 -15.70 -2.11 4.40
CA GLY A 295 -15.02 -1.47 3.26
C GLY A 295 -15.57 -0.11 2.81
N TYR A 296 -16.65 0.41 3.39
CA TYR A 296 -17.06 1.80 3.14
C TYR A 296 -17.77 2.43 4.34
N TYR A 297 -17.79 3.76 4.34
CA TYR A 297 -18.58 4.58 5.26
C TYR A 297 -19.23 5.76 4.52
N TYR A 298 -20.10 6.48 5.22
CA TYR A 298 -20.60 7.78 4.80
C TYR A 298 -20.11 8.86 5.74
N PHE A 299 -19.61 9.98 5.21
CA PHE A 299 -19.45 11.19 6.01
C PHE A 299 -20.61 12.14 5.77
N LEU A 300 -21.09 12.76 6.86
CA LEU A 300 -22.30 13.57 6.90
C LEU A 300 -21.99 15.01 7.25
N PHE A 301 -22.75 15.91 6.62
CA PHE A 301 -22.78 17.33 6.94
C PHE A 301 -24.10 17.94 6.47
N ASP A 302 -24.41 19.14 6.94
CA ASP A 302 -25.66 19.84 6.66
C ASP A 302 -25.46 21.06 5.77
N GLN A 303 -26.55 21.75 5.41
CA GLN A 303 -26.49 22.89 4.50
C GLN A 303 -25.75 24.08 5.13
N ALA A 304 -25.84 24.27 6.45
CA ALA A 304 -25.09 25.32 7.12
C ALA A 304 -23.58 25.13 6.98
N THR A 305 -23.11 23.88 7.03
CA THR A 305 -21.71 23.53 6.76
C THR A 305 -21.32 23.85 5.31
N VAL A 306 -22.17 23.53 4.34
CA VAL A 306 -21.94 23.89 2.92
C VAL A 306 -21.85 25.40 2.74
N ASP A 307 -22.80 26.15 3.28
CA ASP A 307 -22.89 27.60 3.14
C ASP A 307 -21.68 28.31 3.78
N TYR A 308 -21.19 27.79 4.91
CA TYR A 308 -19.96 28.24 5.55
C TYR A 308 -18.75 27.99 4.67
N LEU A 309 -18.53 26.74 4.24
CA LEU A 309 -17.36 26.34 3.45
C LEU A 309 -17.30 27.00 2.07
N ARG A 310 -18.43 27.46 1.52
CA ARG A 310 -18.44 28.26 0.29
C ARG A 310 -17.73 29.61 0.42
N GLN A 311 -17.66 30.15 1.63
CA GLN A 311 -17.23 31.53 1.89
C GLN A 311 -16.04 31.62 2.85
N GLN A 312 -15.89 30.63 3.73
CA GLN A 312 -14.92 30.60 4.81
C GLN A 312 -14.11 29.31 4.75
N ALA A 313 -12.93 29.34 5.37
CA ALA A 313 -12.11 28.16 5.59
C ALA A 313 -12.24 27.69 7.04
N LEU A 314 -12.14 26.39 7.27
CA LEU A 314 -11.89 25.84 8.60
C LEU A 314 -10.42 26.00 8.94
N ASP A 315 -10.10 26.30 10.20
CA ASP A 315 -8.74 26.22 10.75
C ASP A 315 -8.36 24.76 11.08
N TRP A 316 -8.61 23.90 10.10
CA TRP A 316 -8.30 22.48 10.07
C TRP A 316 -7.34 22.26 8.90
N THR A 317 -6.93 21.02 8.68
CA THR A 317 -6.31 20.64 7.40
C THR A 317 -6.91 19.38 6.84
N SER A 318 -6.81 19.28 5.52
CA SER A 318 -6.89 18.03 4.79
C SER A 318 -5.64 17.18 5.09
N SER A 319 -5.85 15.89 5.37
CA SER A 319 -4.76 14.91 5.51
C SER A 319 -3.86 14.86 4.27
N PHE A 320 -4.38 15.13 3.07
CA PHE A 320 -3.60 15.15 1.84
C PHE A 320 -2.72 16.41 1.68
N GLU A 321 -3.24 17.59 2.02
CA GLU A 321 -2.44 18.83 2.07
C GLU A 321 -1.32 18.73 3.11
N ARG A 322 -1.53 17.91 4.15
CA ARG A 322 -0.51 17.60 5.16
C ARG A 322 0.48 16.52 4.77
N THR A 323 0.18 15.72 3.73
CA THR A 323 1.02 14.58 3.32
C THR A 323 2.26 15.04 2.55
N PHE A 324 2.20 16.16 1.83
CA PHE A 324 3.31 16.59 0.98
C PHE A 324 3.51 18.10 1.10
N CYS A 325 4.72 18.55 1.43
CA CYS A 325 5.17 19.83 0.89
C CYS A 325 4.93 19.76 -0.63
N LEU A 326 4.30 20.80 -1.22
CA LEU A 326 4.24 20.89 -2.68
C LEU A 326 5.66 20.66 -3.25
N LEU A 327 5.78 20.02 -4.42
CA LEU A 327 7.09 19.72 -5.03
C LEU A 327 7.98 20.97 -5.21
N ASP A 328 7.40 22.17 -5.10
CA ASP A 328 8.06 23.48 -5.12
C ASP A 328 8.35 24.09 -3.72
N LYS A 329 8.22 23.32 -2.63
CA LYS A 329 8.48 23.71 -1.23
C LYS A 329 7.58 24.82 -0.67
N LYS A 330 6.40 25.02 -1.25
CA LYS A 330 5.40 25.92 -0.66
C LYS A 330 4.85 25.35 0.66
N PRO A 331 4.62 26.20 1.69
CA PRO A 331 4.05 25.76 2.96
C PRO A 331 2.65 25.19 2.79
N MET A 332 2.34 24.19 3.62
CA MET A 332 1.00 23.64 3.76
C MET A 332 0.04 24.73 4.25
N THR A 333 -1.12 24.84 3.62
CA THR A 333 -2.19 25.71 4.08
C THR A 333 -2.89 25.02 5.24
N TYR A 334 -2.90 25.64 6.43
CA TYR A 334 -3.66 25.14 7.59
C TYR A 334 -5.15 25.45 7.43
N GLN A 335 -5.70 25.25 6.23
CA GLN A 335 -7.02 25.74 5.87
C GLN A 335 -7.74 24.75 4.96
N VAL A 336 -8.98 24.42 5.33
CA VAL A 336 -9.88 23.61 4.50
C VAL A 336 -10.97 24.51 3.96
N GLY A 337 -10.98 24.71 2.64
CA GLY A 337 -11.78 25.71 1.96
C GLY A 337 -11.11 27.10 1.94
N PRO A 338 -11.82 28.15 1.48
CA PRO A 338 -13.19 28.10 1.00
C PRO A 338 -13.33 27.36 -0.33
N TYR A 339 -14.50 26.76 -0.56
CA TYR A 339 -14.90 26.06 -1.78
C TYR A 339 -16.08 26.78 -2.47
N PRO A 340 -15.85 27.86 -3.24
CA PRO A 340 -16.93 28.66 -3.81
C PRO A 340 -17.94 27.89 -4.69
N GLN A 341 -17.49 26.77 -5.28
CA GLN A 341 -18.29 25.91 -6.16
C GLN A 341 -18.87 24.66 -5.48
N LEU A 342 -18.85 24.57 -4.14
CA LEU A 342 -19.23 23.35 -3.42
C LEU A 342 -20.65 22.85 -3.77
N ASP A 343 -21.62 23.72 -4.04
CA ASP A 343 -22.95 23.28 -4.51
C ASP A 343 -22.88 22.56 -5.88
N GLN A 344 -22.04 23.03 -6.80
CA GLN A 344 -21.84 22.40 -8.10
C GLN A 344 -21.15 21.05 -7.93
N ASP A 345 -20.11 21.00 -7.09
CA ASP A 345 -19.35 19.79 -6.77
C ASP A 345 -20.25 18.71 -6.14
N LEU A 346 -21.14 19.10 -5.22
CA LEU A 346 -22.11 18.19 -4.61
C LEU A 346 -23.14 17.69 -5.63
N ASN A 347 -23.63 18.56 -6.52
CA ASN A 347 -24.55 18.15 -7.58
C ASN A 347 -23.90 17.21 -8.60
N GLU A 348 -22.63 17.45 -8.93
CA GLU A 348 -21.82 16.54 -9.74
C GLU A 348 -21.69 15.19 -9.05
N GLY A 349 -21.30 15.17 -7.77
CA GLY A 349 -21.21 13.95 -6.98
C GLY A 349 -22.53 13.18 -6.86
N ILE A 350 -23.68 13.88 -6.84
CA ILE A 350 -25.02 13.25 -6.89
C ILE A 350 -25.22 12.57 -8.25
N SER A 351 -24.86 13.23 -9.35
CA SER A 351 -24.97 12.66 -10.70
C SER A 351 -24.11 11.41 -10.89
N GLN A 352 -23.02 11.31 -10.13
CA GLN A 352 -22.09 10.18 -10.11
C GLN A 352 -22.46 9.08 -9.10
N GLY A 353 -23.52 9.30 -8.30
CA GLY A 353 -23.96 8.36 -7.26
C GLY A 353 -23.03 8.27 -6.03
N ALA A 354 -22.10 9.22 -5.88
CA ALA A 354 -21.18 9.28 -4.76
C ALA A 354 -21.74 10.12 -3.59
N VAL A 355 -22.64 11.07 -3.87
CA VAL A 355 -23.26 11.99 -2.91
C VAL A 355 -24.77 11.77 -2.85
N PHE A 356 -25.33 11.82 -1.65
CA PHE A 356 -26.75 11.65 -1.38
C PHE A 356 -27.25 12.87 -0.62
N LYS A 357 -28.36 13.47 -1.09
CA LYS A 357 -28.98 14.67 -0.51
C LYS A 357 -30.43 14.41 -0.10
N ALA A 358 -30.84 14.89 1.07
CA ALA A 358 -32.24 14.84 1.51
C ALA A 358 -32.58 15.97 2.50
N ASP A 359 -33.86 16.33 2.59
CA ASP A 359 -34.32 17.41 3.50
C ASP A 359 -34.43 16.99 4.98
N SER A 360 -34.35 15.69 5.27
CA SER A 360 -34.38 15.15 6.63
C SER A 360 -33.45 13.94 6.77
N ILE A 361 -32.99 13.68 8.00
CA ILE A 361 -32.14 12.52 8.31
C ILE A 361 -32.84 11.20 7.98
N GLN A 362 -34.15 11.09 8.16
CA GLN A 362 -34.90 9.87 7.83
C GLN A 362 -34.89 9.60 6.32
N LYS A 363 -35.14 10.62 5.50
CA LYS A 363 -35.07 10.49 4.04
C LYS A 363 -33.64 10.27 3.56
N LEU A 364 -32.64 10.83 4.25
CA LEU A 364 -31.24 10.57 3.95
C LEU A 364 -30.92 9.10 4.20
N ALA A 365 -31.34 8.55 5.35
CA ALA A 365 -31.15 7.16 5.72
C ALA A 365 -31.74 6.19 4.68
N GLU A 366 -32.95 6.47 4.20
CA GLU A 366 -33.58 5.71 3.11
C GLU A 366 -32.72 5.71 1.83
N LYS A 367 -32.15 6.86 1.46
CA LYS A 367 -31.31 7.00 0.25
C LYS A 367 -29.99 6.24 0.33
N ILE A 368 -29.36 6.21 1.50
CA ILE A 368 -28.11 5.49 1.74
C ILE A 368 -28.33 4.06 2.24
N ALA A 369 -29.59 3.61 2.28
CA ALA A 369 -30.01 2.27 2.72
C ALA A 369 -29.51 1.88 4.13
N VAL A 370 -29.55 2.81 5.08
CA VAL A 370 -29.27 2.55 6.51
C VAL A 370 -30.54 2.67 7.34
N ASP A 371 -30.53 2.12 8.56
CA ASP A 371 -31.69 2.21 9.46
C ASP A 371 -31.98 3.67 9.87
N PRO A 372 -33.19 4.20 9.61
CA PRO A 372 -33.51 5.59 9.91
C PRO A 372 -33.47 5.94 11.39
N ALA A 373 -33.79 5.00 12.28
CA ALA A 373 -33.79 5.22 13.72
C ALA A 373 -32.36 5.31 14.24
N ASN A 374 -31.48 4.41 13.81
CA ASN A 374 -30.05 4.45 14.13
C ASN A 374 -29.41 5.75 13.65
N LEU A 375 -29.61 6.14 12.39
CA LEU A 375 -28.98 7.36 11.86
C LEU A 375 -29.46 8.61 12.59
N THR A 376 -30.77 8.69 12.89
CA THR A 376 -31.35 9.80 13.67
C THR A 376 -30.74 9.86 15.07
N ALA A 377 -30.62 8.72 15.76
CA ALA A 377 -30.02 8.64 17.08
C ALA A 377 -28.54 9.06 17.06
N THR A 378 -27.78 8.58 16.08
CA THR A 378 -26.37 8.93 15.89
C THR A 378 -26.17 10.42 15.67
N VAL A 379 -26.93 11.04 14.77
CA VAL A 379 -26.83 12.48 14.47
C VAL A 379 -27.21 13.32 15.68
N ASN A 380 -28.28 12.95 16.40
CA ASN A 380 -28.68 13.65 17.62
C ASN A 380 -27.59 13.59 18.69
N ARG A 381 -27.06 12.38 18.95
CA ARG A 381 -25.99 12.18 19.93
C ARG A 381 -24.71 12.94 19.54
N TYR A 382 -24.32 12.90 18.28
CA TYR A 382 -23.17 13.66 17.81
C TYR A 382 -23.34 15.18 18.01
N ASN A 383 -24.53 15.71 17.71
CA ASN A 383 -24.82 17.13 17.94
C ASN A 383 -24.77 17.52 19.43
N GLU A 384 -25.20 16.65 20.35
CA GLU A 384 -25.03 16.88 21.80
C GLU A 384 -23.53 17.02 22.16
N LEU A 385 -22.70 16.11 21.67
CA LEU A 385 -21.25 16.12 21.90
C LEU A 385 -20.56 17.36 21.30
N VAL A 386 -21.01 17.82 20.13
CA VAL A 386 -20.53 19.07 19.51
C VAL A 386 -20.91 20.28 20.36
N VAL A 387 -22.12 20.33 20.92
CA VAL A 387 -22.53 21.41 21.83
C VAL A 387 -21.74 21.38 23.15
N GLU A 388 -21.41 20.19 23.66
CA GLU A 388 -20.53 20.01 24.82
C GLU A 388 -19.07 20.36 24.50
N GLY A 389 -18.70 20.40 23.21
CA GLY A 389 -17.34 20.64 22.73
C GLY A 389 -16.39 19.47 22.96
N LYS A 390 -16.91 18.26 23.22
CA LYS A 390 -16.12 17.09 23.59
C LYS A 390 -16.78 15.79 23.19
N ASP A 391 -16.04 14.90 22.53
CA ASP A 391 -16.52 13.57 22.15
C ASP A 391 -16.24 12.54 23.26
N MET A 392 -17.23 12.29 24.11
CA MET A 392 -17.13 11.28 25.16
C MET A 392 -17.42 9.86 24.68
N ASP A 393 -17.87 9.69 23.43
CA ASP A 393 -18.22 8.37 22.88
C ASP A 393 -16.99 7.71 22.24
N LEU A 394 -16.24 8.44 21.40
CA LEU A 394 -15.09 7.92 20.65
C LEU A 394 -13.81 8.75 20.81
N TYR A 395 -13.81 9.77 21.66
CA TYR A 395 -12.62 10.57 22.02
C TYR A 395 -11.95 11.29 20.84
N LYS A 396 -12.74 11.72 19.86
CA LYS A 396 -12.34 12.70 18.85
C LYS A 396 -11.83 13.98 19.51
N ASP A 397 -10.76 14.55 18.96
CA ASP A 397 -10.12 15.78 19.45
C ASP A 397 -11.14 16.93 19.47
N ASP A 398 -11.21 17.63 20.60
CA ASP A 398 -12.14 18.73 20.88
C ASP A 398 -12.07 19.82 19.78
N ARG A 399 -10.92 19.99 19.10
CA ARG A 399 -10.75 20.96 17.99
C ARG A 399 -11.66 20.68 16.78
N PHE A 400 -12.14 19.45 16.64
CA PHE A 400 -13.02 19.02 15.55
C PHE A 400 -14.51 18.97 15.95
N MET A 401 -14.83 19.27 17.20
CA MET A 401 -16.20 19.26 17.74
C MET A 401 -16.89 20.61 17.55
N THR A 402 -16.90 21.12 16.31
CA THR A 402 -17.39 22.48 15.98
C THR A 402 -18.50 22.51 14.92
N LEU A 403 -18.68 21.44 14.14
CA LEU A 403 -19.66 21.38 13.06
C LEU A 403 -20.86 20.50 13.46
N LEU A 404 -22.04 21.12 13.51
CA LEU A 404 -23.31 20.43 13.73
C LEU A 404 -23.82 19.81 12.42
N VAL A 405 -24.66 18.79 12.55
CA VAL A 405 -25.46 18.21 11.46
C VAL A 405 -26.92 18.35 11.85
N LYS A 406 -27.49 19.55 11.68
CA LYS A 406 -28.78 19.92 12.30
C LYS A 406 -29.80 20.46 11.31
N GLU A 407 -29.38 21.24 10.31
CA GLU A 407 -30.32 21.95 9.44
C GLU A 407 -30.23 21.49 7.99
N GLY A 408 -31.30 20.84 7.53
CA GLY A 408 -31.39 20.32 6.17
C GLY A 408 -31.37 21.43 5.10
N PRO A 409 -30.99 21.12 3.85
CA PRO A 409 -30.66 19.79 3.36
C PRO A 409 -29.42 19.14 3.99
N PHE A 410 -29.48 17.82 4.16
CA PHE A 410 -28.39 16.99 4.66
C PHE A 410 -27.72 16.25 3.51
N TYR A 411 -26.41 16.05 3.65
CA TYR A 411 -25.57 15.37 2.68
C TYR A 411 -24.90 14.17 3.33
N ALA A 412 -24.85 13.06 2.60
CA ALA A 412 -24.01 11.91 2.91
C ALA A 412 -23.14 11.62 1.68
N VAL A 413 -21.83 11.48 1.88
CA VAL A 413 -20.88 11.17 0.81
C VAL A 413 -20.23 9.84 1.11
N ARG A 414 -20.24 8.94 0.12
CA ARG A 414 -19.72 7.59 0.27
C ARG A 414 -18.22 7.56 -0.01
N ALA A 415 -17.44 7.09 0.95
CA ALA A 415 -16.01 6.82 0.80
C ALA A 415 -15.72 5.34 1.05
N ASN A 416 -14.92 4.73 0.19
CA ASN A 416 -14.56 3.32 0.26
C ASN A 416 -13.10 3.16 0.66
N SER A 417 -12.81 2.17 1.52
CA SER A 417 -11.45 1.76 1.86
C SER A 417 -10.67 1.48 0.58
N THR A 418 -9.48 2.06 0.52
CA THR A 418 -8.60 1.95 -0.64
C THR A 418 -7.50 0.94 -0.32
N THR A 419 -7.22 0.02 -1.24
CA THR A 419 -6.10 -0.93 -1.12
C THR A 419 -5.02 -0.64 -2.16
N LEU A 420 -3.77 -0.57 -1.72
CA LEU A 420 -2.59 -0.41 -2.59
C LEU A 420 -2.14 -1.73 -3.23
N GLY A 421 -2.62 -2.85 -2.71
CA GLY A 421 -2.15 -4.17 -3.08
C GLY A 421 -2.43 -5.21 -2.00
N THR A 422 -1.87 -6.39 -2.20
CA THR A 422 -1.88 -7.47 -1.22
C THR A 422 -0.44 -7.85 -0.92
N VAL A 423 -0.13 -8.13 0.34
CA VAL A 423 1.16 -8.67 0.77
C VAL A 423 0.99 -10.07 1.33
N GLY A 424 1.95 -10.93 1.07
CA GLY A 424 2.06 -12.25 1.65
C GLY A 424 1.40 -13.34 0.80
N GLY A 425 1.32 -14.52 1.39
CA GLY A 425 1.07 -15.78 0.72
C GLY A 425 2.25 -16.72 0.89
N ALA A 426 3.44 -16.35 0.37
CA ALA A 426 4.62 -17.20 0.45
C ALA A 426 5.20 -17.24 1.87
N LEU A 427 5.31 -18.44 2.46
CA LEU A 427 6.07 -18.62 3.70
C LEU A 427 7.56 -18.70 3.37
N VAL A 428 8.34 -17.77 3.93
CA VAL A 428 9.79 -17.69 3.70
C VAL A 428 10.56 -17.48 5.01
N ASN A 429 11.87 -17.76 5.01
CA ASN A 429 12.78 -17.38 6.09
C ASN A 429 13.38 -15.97 5.87
N GLU A 430 14.34 -15.57 6.72
CA GLU A 430 15.06 -14.29 6.64
C GLU A 430 16.01 -14.17 5.44
N HIS A 431 16.25 -15.27 4.72
CA HIS A 431 17.00 -15.30 3.46
C HIS A 431 16.07 -15.30 2.24
N PHE A 432 14.75 -15.21 2.47
CA PHE A 432 13.70 -15.29 1.47
C PHE A 432 13.62 -16.63 0.73
N GLU A 433 14.19 -17.69 1.31
CA GLU A 433 14.03 -19.06 0.84
C GLU A 433 12.60 -19.54 1.13
N ALA A 434 11.95 -20.12 0.12
CA ALA A 434 10.61 -20.66 0.26
C ALA A 434 10.58 -21.86 1.20
N LEU A 435 9.53 -21.93 2.04
CA LEU A 435 9.35 -22.98 3.02
C LEU A 435 8.10 -23.81 2.73
N ASN A 436 8.20 -25.11 3.00
CA ASN A 436 7.04 -26.00 3.01
C ASN A 436 6.28 -25.93 4.36
N VAL A 437 5.18 -26.69 4.50
CA VAL A 437 4.36 -26.73 5.73
C VAL A 437 5.10 -27.20 6.98
N LYS A 438 6.24 -27.90 6.82
CA LYS A 438 7.12 -28.32 7.92
C LYS A 438 8.20 -27.28 8.23
N ARG A 439 8.14 -26.10 7.60
CA ARG A 439 9.15 -25.03 7.68
C ARG A 439 10.54 -25.47 7.20
N GLN A 440 10.58 -26.40 6.26
CA GLN A 440 11.83 -26.81 5.60
C GLN A 440 11.99 -26.04 4.29
N VAL A 441 13.22 -25.64 3.99
CA VAL A 441 13.60 -24.95 2.75
C VAL A 441 13.27 -25.82 1.54
N ILE A 442 12.79 -25.17 0.48
CA ILE A 442 12.63 -25.75 -0.84
C ILE A 442 13.78 -25.26 -1.72
N ASP A 443 14.71 -26.16 -1.99
CA ASP A 443 15.97 -25.89 -2.67
C ASP A 443 15.77 -25.11 -3.98
N GLY A 444 16.40 -23.94 -4.06
CA GLY A 444 16.42 -23.10 -5.26
C GLY A 444 15.17 -22.26 -5.49
N ILE A 445 14.22 -22.18 -4.55
CA ILE A 445 13.02 -21.34 -4.69
C ILE A 445 13.02 -20.24 -3.63
N TYR A 446 12.83 -19.00 -4.09
CA TYR A 446 12.76 -17.80 -3.25
C TYR A 446 11.49 -17.01 -3.56
N ALA A 447 11.00 -16.23 -2.61
CA ALA A 447 9.90 -15.29 -2.82
C ALA A 447 10.16 -13.97 -2.09
N VAL A 448 9.89 -12.83 -2.74
CA VAL A 448 10.27 -11.49 -2.26
C VAL A 448 9.16 -10.45 -2.45
N GLY A 449 9.32 -9.29 -1.83
CA GLY A 449 8.35 -8.20 -1.88
C GLY A 449 6.96 -8.69 -1.48
N ASN A 450 5.93 -8.24 -2.21
CA ASN A 450 4.54 -8.52 -1.86
C ASN A 450 4.12 -10.00 -1.94
N ASP A 451 4.94 -10.89 -2.52
CA ASP A 451 4.67 -12.33 -2.45
C ASP A 451 5.10 -12.93 -1.11
N ALA A 452 6.15 -12.35 -0.49
CA ALA A 452 6.73 -12.83 0.75
C ALA A 452 5.91 -12.42 1.98
N SER A 453 5.78 -13.35 2.91
CA SER A 453 5.11 -13.14 4.18
C SER A 453 6.09 -13.10 5.33
N GLY A 454 5.78 -12.33 6.37
CA GLY A 454 6.51 -12.38 7.63
C GLY A 454 6.98 -11.02 8.14
N LEU A 455 7.05 -9.99 7.29
CA LEU A 455 7.35 -8.64 7.78
C LEU A 455 6.15 -8.03 8.54
N TYR A 456 4.94 -8.26 8.04
CA TYR A 456 3.69 -7.76 8.61
C TYR A 456 2.86 -8.88 9.26
N ASP A 457 1.85 -8.51 10.05
CA ASP A 457 0.92 -9.45 10.67
C ASP A 457 -0.52 -9.34 10.16
N SER A 458 -1.11 -8.16 10.19
CA SER A 458 -2.55 -7.92 10.16
C SER A 458 -2.94 -6.66 9.39
N SER A 459 -2.00 -5.72 9.22
CA SER A 459 -2.23 -4.37 8.72
C SER A 459 -1.02 -3.85 7.93
N TYR A 460 -1.28 -2.88 7.05
CA TYR A 460 -0.23 -2.07 6.41
C TYR A 460 0.52 -1.27 7.49
N PRO A 461 1.86 -1.17 7.43
CA PRO A 461 2.61 -0.50 8.49
C PRO A 461 2.38 1.00 8.50
N THR A 462 2.41 1.60 9.69
CA THR A 462 2.39 3.05 9.91
C THR A 462 3.76 3.70 9.70
N ILE A 463 4.84 2.91 9.55
CA ILE A 463 6.17 3.43 9.24
C ILE A 463 6.27 3.73 7.74
N GLU A 464 6.50 5.01 7.41
CA GLU A 464 6.49 5.48 6.03
C GLU A 464 7.53 4.81 5.13
N GLY A 465 7.07 4.34 3.97
CA GLY A 465 7.91 3.72 2.96
C GLY A 465 8.39 2.30 3.30
N LEU A 466 7.93 1.69 4.40
CA LEU A 466 8.38 0.37 4.83
C LEU A 466 8.03 -0.73 3.81
N SER A 467 6.87 -0.68 3.15
CA SER A 467 6.50 -1.66 2.11
C SER A 467 7.39 -1.60 0.87
N ASN A 468 7.74 -0.40 0.42
CA ASN A 468 8.68 -0.28 -0.66
C ASN A 468 10.12 -0.67 -0.23
N ALA A 469 10.51 -0.36 1.01
CA ALA A 469 11.79 -0.84 1.56
C ALA A 469 11.83 -2.37 1.63
N PHE A 470 10.72 -3.01 2.02
CA PHE A 470 10.61 -4.46 2.00
C PHE A 470 10.83 -5.02 0.61
N ALA A 471 10.20 -4.44 -0.42
CA ALA A 471 10.39 -4.87 -1.80
C ALA A 471 11.87 -4.82 -2.22
N TRP A 472 12.53 -3.68 -2.05
CA TRP A 472 13.94 -3.52 -2.46
C TRP A 472 14.92 -4.36 -1.63
N ASN A 473 14.75 -4.38 -0.30
CA ASN A 473 15.67 -5.08 0.60
C ASN A 473 15.51 -6.61 0.47
N SER A 474 14.28 -7.12 0.39
CA SER A 474 14.04 -8.55 0.21
C SER A 474 14.59 -9.07 -1.11
N GLY A 475 14.40 -8.32 -2.21
CA GLY A 475 14.96 -8.69 -3.50
C GLY A 475 16.49 -8.71 -3.49
N ARG A 476 17.15 -7.70 -2.90
CA ARG A 476 18.61 -7.71 -2.73
C ARG A 476 19.13 -8.88 -1.91
N ILE A 477 18.49 -9.16 -0.77
CA ILE A 477 18.86 -10.29 0.09
C ILE A 477 18.72 -11.59 -0.70
N ALA A 478 17.55 -11.85 -1.29
CA ALA A 478 17.31 -13.06 -2.09
C ALA A 478 18.28 -13.17 -3.28
N GLY A 479 18.58 -12.07 -3.96
CA GLY A 479 19.53 -12.05 -5.08
C GLY A 479 20.92 -12.57 -4.67
N ARG A 480 21.42 -12.19 -3.49
CA ARG A 480 22.71 -12.70 -2.98
C ARG A 480 22.65 -14.18 -2.61
N TYR A 481 21.61 -14.60 -1.89
CA TYR A 481 21.47 -16.01 -1.46
C TYR A 481 21.22 -16.94 -2.65
N ALA A 482 20.38 -16.54 -3.61
CA ALA A 482 20.16 -17.28 -4.85
C ALA A 482 21.43 -17.39 -5.69
N SER A 483 22.24 -16.34 -5.79
CA SER A 483 23.55 -16.40 -6.48
C SER A 483 24.53 -17.32 -5.79
N ALA A 484 24.61 -17.29 -4.46
CA ALA A 484 25.44 -18.23 -3.70
C ALA A 484 24.99 -19.69 -3.92
N TYR A 485 23.68 -19.95 -3.88
CA TYR A 485 23.10 -21.27 -4.14
C TYR A 485 23.41 -21.75 -5.56
N ALA A 486 23.24 -20.89 -6.58
CA ALA A 486 23.46 -21.22 -7.98
C ALA A 486 24.94 -21.41 -8.33
N ALA A 487 25.86 -20.83 -7.57
CA ALA A 487 27.30 -21.07 -7.74
C ALA A 487 27.77 -22.41 -7.16
N MET A 488 27.04 -22.97 -6.19
CA MET A 488 27.36 -24.24 -5.53
C MET A 488 26.71 -25.47 -6.17
N ASN A 489 25.68 -25.27 -6.98
CA ASN A 489 24.96 -26.30 -7.73
C ASN A 489 25.16 -26.08 -9.23
#